data_AF-A0AAU7CB63-F1
#
_entry.id   AF-A0AAU7CB63-F1
#
_cell.length_a   1.000
_cell.length_b   1.000
_cell.length_c   1.000
_cell.angle_alpha   90.00
_cell.angle_beta   90.00
_cell.angle_gamma   90.00
#
_symmetry.space_group_name_H-M   'P 1'
#
loop_
_entity.id
_entity.type
_entity.pdbx_description
1 polymer ?
#
loop_
_entity_poly.entity_id
_entity_poly.type
_entity_poly.pdbx_seq_one_letter_code
_entity_poly.pdbx_strand_id
1 'polypeptide(L)'
;MPRLKTAGAMVRGNWLTAFRWLRRLPPVRSEAFGAAILLAAALAMIAWANVPPSGPAQGDECNENASDSGIIVRSEVIHLWLPESLRELASPQSQVPITTNHNDLRRYLEHQNRQDPRYAVTIRGHQADGDHADVHFIRHPSENPDHFLELLNILADVRGTPGHESATNFPGASTHFISDELLNRGPSEILAEIQRSADLQRPSRTLR
;
A
#
# COMPACT_ATOMS: atom_id res chain seq x y z
N MET A 1 -22.76 -48.11 16.71
CA MET A 1 -24.15 -47.59 16.69
C MET A 1 -24.23 -46.51 17.77
N PRO A 2 -24.87 -45.33 17.59
CA PRO A 2 -26.01 -45.01 16.72
C PRO A 2 -25.79 -43.83 15.74
N ARG A 3 -26.72 -43.75 14.77
CA ARG A 3 -26.90 -42.67 13.78
C ARG A 3 -27.80 -41.58 14.35
N LEU A 4 -27.46 -40.31 14.15
CA LEU A 4 -28.39 -39.19 14.25
C LEU A 4 -28.51 -38.52 12.88
N LYS A 5 -29.68 -38.73 12.25
CA LYS A 5 -30.18 -37.99 11.10
C LYS A 5 -31.01 -36.83 11.64
N THR A 6 -30.67 -35.60 11.28
CA THR A 6 -31.56 -34.45 11.43
C THR A 6 -31.81 -33.85 10.05
N ALA A 7 -32.94 -34.26 9.46
CA ALA A 7 -33.61 -33.54 8.40
C ALA A 7 -34.45 -32.44 9.06
N GLY A 8 -34.29 -31.19 8.61
CA GLY A 8 -34.97 -30.03 9.18
C GLY A 8 -35.35 -29.01 8.11
N ALA A 9 -36.51 -29.24 7.51
CA ALA A 9 -37.46 -28.28 6.91
C ALA A 9 -36.91 -27.00 6.25
N MET A 10 -36.83 -27.05 4.91
CA MET A 10 -36.75 -25.88 4.03
C MET A 10 -38.11 -25.17 4.01
N VAL A 11 -38.21 -24.03 4.71
CA VAL A 11 -39.39 -23.14 4.67
C VAL A 11 -39.43 -22.46 3.31
N ARG A 12 -40.26 -22.98 2.39
CA ARG A 12 -40.65 -22.29 1.15
C ARG A 12 -41.63 -21.17 1.48
N GLY A 13 -41.09 -20.03 1.90
CA GLY A 13 -41.82 -18.78 2.07
C GLY A 13 -42.23 -18.18 0.72
N ASN A 14 -43.53 -17.94 0.57
CA ASN A 14 -44.22 -17.23 -0.51
C ASN A 14 -43.50 -15.96 -1.03
N TRP A 15 -42.67 -16.09 -2.07
CA TRP A 15 -42.07 -14.95 -2.79
C TRP A 15 -42.97 -14.38 -3.90
N LEU A 16 -44.08 -15.05 -4.23
CA LEU A 16 -44.99 -14.67 -5.31
C LEU A 16 -45.92 -13.48 -4.98
N THR A 17 -45.96 -13.01 -3.73
CA THR A 17 -46.79 -11.85 -3.34
C THR A 17 -46.03 -10.52 -3.34
N ALA A 18 -44.69 -10.52 -3.35
CA ALA A 18 -43.88 -9.30 -3.28
C ALA A 18 -43.86 -8.49 -4.59
N PHE A 19 -44.32 -9.04 -5.72
CA PHE A 19 -44.24 -8.38 -7.03
C PHE A 19 -45.54 -7.75 -7.54
N ARG A 20 -46.65 -7.78 -6.78
CA ARG A 20 -47.90 -7.13 -7.23
C ARG A 20 -47.85 -5.59 -7.18
N TRP A 21 -46.94 -4.99 -6.41
CA TRP A 21 -46.81 -3.53 -6.35
C TRP A 21 -46.13 -2.92 -7.59
N LEU A 22 -45.38 -3.71 -8.38
CA LEU A 22 -44.66 -3.22 -9.56
C LEU A 22 -45.59 -2.86 -10.74
N ARG A 23 -46.87 -3.23 -10.70
CA ARG A 23 -47.85 -2.94 -11.78
C ARG A 23 -48.53 -1.57 -11.71
N ARG A 24 -48.12 -0.70 -10.77
CA ARG A 24 -48.67 0.66 -10.62
C ARG A 24 -47.70 1.78 -11.04
N LEU A 25 -46.66 1.46 -11.81
CA LEU A 25 -45.89 2.51 -12.46
C LEU A 25 -46.68 3.02 -13.68
N PRO A 26 -46.91 4.34 -13.82
CA PRO A 26 -47.56 4.90 -15.00
C PRO A 26 -46.74 4.55 -16.24
N PRO A 27 -47.33 4.44 -17.44
CA PRO A 27 -46.59 4.27 -18.68
C PRO A 27 -45.69 5.49 -18.88
N VAL A 28 -44.43 5.37 -18.47
CA VAL A 28 -43.41 6.37 -18.70
C VAL A 28 -43.22 6.41 -20.22
N ARG A 29 -43.55 7.55 -20.84
CA ARG A 29 -43.31 7.83 -22.26
C ARG A 29 -41.89 7.37 -22.60
N SER A 30 -41.77 6.57 -23.65
CA SER A 30 -40.54 5.87 -24.09
C SER A 30 -39.31 6.76 -24.26
N GLU A 31 -39.49 8.07 -24.39
CA GLU A 31 -38.42 9.06 -24.48
C GLU A 31 -37.62 9.21 -23.17
N ALA A 32 -38.26 9.07 -22.00
CA ALA A 32 -37.58 9.25 -20.72
C ALA A 32 -36.70 8.05 -20.33
N PHE A 33 -36.98 6.85 -20.85
CA PHE A 33 -36.16 5.66 -20.62
C PHE A 33 -34.79 5.77 -21.31
N GLY A 34 -34.74 6.32 -22.52
CA GLY A 34 -33.49 6.54 -23.24
C GLY A 34 -32.56 7.51 -22.51
N ALA A 35 -33.11 8.62 -21.99
CA ALA A 35 -32.35 9.61 -21.23
C ALA A 35 -31.79 9.03 -19.93
N ALA A 36 -32.56 8.21 -19.21
CA ALA A 36 -32.11 7.59 -17.97
C ALA A 36 -30.96 6.57 -18.19
N ILE A 37 -31.01 5.79 -19.28
CA ILE A 37 -29.95 4.84 -19.64
C ILE A 37 -28.67 5.59 -20.02
N LEU A 38 -28.78 6.66 -20.82
CA LEU A 38 -27.64 7.48 -21.21
C LEU A 38 -27.00 8.16 -19.99
N LEU A 39 -27.81 8.65 -19.04
CA LEU A 39 -27.30 9.25 -17.82
C LEU A 39 -26.57 8.22 -16.94
N ALA A 40 -27.14 7.02 -16.78
CA ALA A 40 -26.49 5.94 -16.04
C ALA A 40 -25.18 5.49 -16.70
N ALA A 41 -25.14 5.39 -18.03
CA ALA A 41 -23.92 5.06 -18.77
C ALA A 41 -22.85 6.16 -18.67
N ALA A 42 -23.24 7.44 -18.72
CA ALA A 42 -22.34 8.57 -18.55
C ALA A 42 -21.75 8.62 -17.14
N LEU A 43 -22.58 8.42 -16.11
CA LEU A 43 -22.12 8.36 -14.72
C LEU A 43 -21.21 7.16 -14.46
N ALA A 44 -21.50 6.00 -15.07
CA ALA A 44 -20.60 4.85 -15.04
C ALA A 44 -19.26 5.18 -15.71
N MET A 45 -19.24 5.78 -16.90
CA MET A 45 -17.98 6.18 -17.55
C MET A 45 -17.17 7.19 -16.71
N ILE A 46 -17.83 8.15 -16.06
CA ILE A 46 -17.17 9.10 -15.15
C ILE A 46 -16.61 8.39 -13.92
N ALA A 47 -17.34 7.41 -13.36
CA ALA A 47 -16.87 6.62 -12.22
C ALA A 47 -15.65 5.77 -12.60
N TRP A 48 -15.61 5.19 -13.81
CA TRP A 48 -14.46 4.44 -14.32
C TRP A 48 -13.26 5.34 -14.64
N ALA A 49 -13.48 6.54 -15.16
CA ALA A 49 -12.42 7.53 -15.37
C ALA A 49 -11.84 8.08 -14.04
N ASN A 50 -12.63 8.03 -12.96
CA ASN A 50 -12.22 8.43 -11.61
C ASN A 50 -11.87 7.24 -10.71
N VAL A 51 -11.82 6.00 -11.24
CA VAL A 51 -11.09 4.95 -10.52
C VAL A 51 -9.66 5.46 -10.47
N PRO A 52 -9.11 5.81 -9.28
CA PRO A 52 -7.72 6.19 -9.21
C PRO A 52 -6.96 5.07 -9.91
N PRO A 53 -6.10 5.38 -10.89
CA PRO A 53 -5.31 4.36 -11.53
C PRO A 53 -4.70 3.58 -10.37
N SER A 54 -5.01 2.29 -10.30
CA SER A 54 -4.21 1.36 -9.51
C SER A 54 -2.88 1.38 -10.23
N GLY A 55 -2.07 2.41 -9.91
CA GLY A 55 -0.98 2.84 -10.74
C GLY A 55 -0.05 1.64 -10.88
N PRO A 56 0.25 1.15 -12.09
CA PRO A 56 1.44 0.36 -12.25
C PRO A 56 2.58 1.24 -11.72
N ALA A 57 3.33 0.67 -10.78
CA ALA A 57 4.45 1.30 -10.12
C ALA A 57 5.27 2.12 -11.11
N GLN A 58 5.19 3.44 -11.01
CA GLN A 58 6.05 4.34 -11.75
C GLN A 58 7.33 4.49 -10.93
N GLY A 59 8.39 3.90 -11.47
CA GLY A 59 9.73 3.87 -10.95
C GLY A 59 10.54 3.07 -11.96
N ASP A 60 11.08 3.78 -12.95
CA ASP A 60 11.82 3.25 -14.09
C ASP A 60 12.86 2.20 -13.70
N GLU A 61 12.79 1.08 -14.43
CA GLU A 61 13.89 0.31 -15.00
C GLU A 61 15.15 0.11 -14.14
N CYS A 62 15.28 -1.05 -13.49
CA CYS A 62 16.55 -1.77 -13.34
C CYS A 62 16.30 -3.21 -12.81
N ASN A 63 15.78 -4.11 -13.65
CA ASN A 63 16.28 -5.50 -13.70
C ASN A 63 15.79 -6.21 -14.99
N GLU A 64 16.61 -6.21 -16.04
CA GLU A 64 16.35 -6.99 -17.27
C GLU A 64 16.49 -8.51 -17.07
N ASN A 65 16.79 -8.98 -15.86
CA ASN A 65 16.77 -10.41 -15.51
C ASN A 65 15.39 -10.86 -15.04
N ALA A 66 14.33 -10.57 -15.82
CA ALA A 66 13.01 -11.15 -15.57
C ALA A 66 13.01 -12.64 -15.97
N SER A 67 13.69 -13.47 -15.16
CA SER A 67 13.40 -14.90 -15.05
C SER A 67 11.91 -15.05 -14.74
N ASP A 68 11.23 -15.85 -15.55
CA ASP A 68 9.82 -16.28 -15.42
C ASP A 68 8.95 -15.40 -14.52
N SER A 69 8.18 -14.49 -15.13
CA SER A 69 7.27 -13.61 -14.40
C SER A 69 6.11 -14.41 -13.80
N GLY A 70 6.36 -15.07 -12.67
CA GLY A 70 5.32 -15.73 -11.88
C GLY A 70 4.28 -14.72 -11.41
N ILE A 71 3.04 -15.18 -11.25
CA ILE A 71 1.94 -14.34 -10.77
C ILE A 71 2.19 -14.02 -9.30
N ILE A 72 2.33 -12.73 -8.97
CA ILE A 72 2.44 -12.27 -7.57
C ILE A 72 1.07 -12.45 -6.89
N VAL A 73 1.03 -13.30 -5.87
CA VAL A 73 -0.19 -13.62 -5.10
C VAL A 73 -0.27 -12.88 -3.76
N ARG A 74 0.86 -12.35 -3.27
CA ARG A 74 0.95 -11.58 -2.03
C ARG A 74 2.17 -10.67 -2.08
N SER A 75 2.05 -9.46 -1.56
CA SER A 75 3.18 -8.55 -1.34
C SER A 75 3.28 -8.16 0.13
N GLU A 76 4.49 -8.02 0.65
CA GLU A 76 4.75 -7.52 2.01
C GLU A 76 5.98 -6.60 2.02
N VAL A 77 5.99 -5.58 2.87
CA VAL A 77 7.19 -4.76 3.09
C VAL A 77 8.11 -5.49 4.06
N ILE A 78 9.36 -5.70 3.66
CA ILE A 78 10.35 -6.44 4.46
C ILE A 78 11.45 -5.54 5.03
N HIS A 79 11.75 -4.43 4.36
CA HIS A 79 12.76 -3.47 4.83
C HIS A 79 12.32 -2.04 4.61
N LEU A 80 12.59 -1.21 5.61
CA LEU A 80 12.42 0.23 5.61
C LEU A 80 13.80 0.86 5.82
N TRP A 81 14.24 1.70 4.89
CA TRP A 81 15.55 2.35 4.91
C TRP A 81 15.33 3.85 5.08
N LEU A 82 15.46 4.32 6.32
CA LEU A 82 15.21 5.70 6.72
C LEU A 82 16.52 6.49 6.81
N PRO A 83 16.52 7.79 6.48
CA PRO A 83 17.67 8.64 6.74
C PRO A 83 17.92 8.78 8.25
N GLU A 84 19.20 8.86 8.62
CA GLU A 84 19.67 9.02 10.00
C GLU A 84 19.06 10.25 10.68
N SER A 85 18.83 11.33 9.92
CA SER A 85 18.14 12.53 10.38
C SER A 85 16.73 12.28 10.92
N LEU A 86 16.05 11.21 10.52
CA LEU A 86 14.72 10.83 11.03
C LEU A 86 14.78 9.92 12.25
N ARG A 87 15.97 9.48 12.70
CA ARG A 87 16.13 8.58 13.85
C ARG A 87 15.51 9.17 15.12
N GLU A 88 15.69 10.47 15.34
CA GLU A 88 15.10 11.14 16.50
C GLU A 88 13.58 11.12 16.44
N LEU A 89 12.97 11.41 15.28
CA LEU A 89 11.52 11.35 15.10
C LEU A 89 10.97 9.93 15.27
N ALA A 90 11.73 8.92 14.86
CA ALA A 90 11.37 7.51 14.98
C ALA A 90 11.62 6.94 16.39
N SER A 91 12.28 7.68 17.29
CA SER A 91 12.59 7.19 18.64
C SER A 91 11.33 7.20 19.54
N PRO A 92 10.99 6.09 20.22
CA PRO A 92 9.90 6.06 21.20
C PRO A 92 10.09 7.06 22.34
N GLN A 93 11.33 7.44 22.63
CA GLN A 93 11.68 8.36 23.72
C GLN A 93 11.69 9.83 23.30
N SER A 94 11.55 10.10 22.00
CA SER A 94 11.59 11.48 21.50
C SER A 94 10.42 12.29 22.03
N GLN A 95 10.72 13.47 22.55
CA GLN A 95 9.68 14.43 22.97
C GLN A 95 9.16 15.24 21.78
N VAL A 96 9.77 15.08 20.59
CA VAL A 96 9.30 15.73 19.37
C VAL A 96 7.95 15.10 19.02
N PRO A 97 6.87 15.90 18.95
CA PRO A 97 5.59 15.42 18.48
C PRO A 97 5.80 14.87 17.06
N ILE A 98 5.29 13.67 16.76
CA ILE A 98 5.16 13.28 15.36
C ILE A 98 4.25 14.34 14.73
N THR A 99 4.80 15.04 13.77
CA THR A 99 4.11 16.07 13.02
C THR A 99 2.96 15.38 12.28
N THR A 100 1.73 15.62 12.74
CA THR A 100 0.51 15.02 12.17
C THR A 100 0.12 15.64 10.83
N ASN A 101 0.86 16.66 10.39
CA ASN A 101 0.59 17.43 9.17
C ASN A 101 1.87 17.59 8.33
N HIS A 102 1.70 17.50 7.01
CA HIS A 102 2.69 17.80 5.97
C HIS A 102 3.48 19.08 6.21
N ASN A 103 2.79 20.16 6.57
CA ASN A 103 3.44 21.44 6.79
C ASN A 103 4.37 21.43 8.00
N ASP A 104 4.04 20.69 9.05
CA ASP A 104 4.84 20.65 10.27
C ASP A 104 6.08 19.78 10.08
N LEU A 105 5.96 18.64 9.39
CA LEU A 105 7.14 17.84 9.04
C LEU A 105 8.06 18.63 8.11
N ARG A 106 7.51 19.29 7.09
CA ARG A 106 8.30 20.13 6.18
C ARG A 106 9.05 21.22 6.95
N ARG A 107 8.39 21.94 7.86
CA ARG A 107 9.04 22.96 8.70
C ARG A 107 10.11 22.36 9.61
N TYR A 108 9.88 21.19 10.18
CA TYR A 108 10.88 20.49 10.99
C TYR A 108 12.12 20.19 10.16
N LEU A 109 11.93 19.63 8.96
CA LEU A 109 13.02 19.30 8.03
C LEU A 109 13.76 20.57 7.57
N GLU A 110 13.03 21.63 7.21
CA GLU A 110 13.60 22.94 6.86
C GLU A 110 14.45 23.52 8.01
N HIS A 111 13.98 23.41 9.26
CA HIS A 111 14.72 23.88 10.44
C HIS A 111 16.02 23.08 10.66
N GLN A 112 16.01 21.80 10.30
CA GLN A 112 17.19 20.92 10.30
C GLN A 112 18.08 21.12 9.06
N ASN A 113 17.75 22.08 8.19
CA ASN A 113 18.40 22.32 6.90
C ASN A 113 18.41 21.08 5.99
N ARG A 114 17.33 20.29 6.05
CA ARG A 114 17.07 19.11 5.23
C ARG A 114 15.86 19.42 4.35
N GLN A 115 16.04 19.56 3.04
CA GLN A 115 14.95 20.03 2.17
C GLN A 115 14.19 18.90 1.47
N ASP A 116 14.72 17.68 1.44
CA ASP A 116 14.06 16.56 0.78
C ASP A 116 14.53 15.20 1.33
N PRO A 117 13.98 14.71 2.46
CA PRO A 117 14.39 13.42 3.00
C PRO A 117 13.84 12.30 2.12
N ARG A 118 14.71 11.61 1.40
CA ARG A 118 14.35 10.38 0.70
C ARG A 118 14.33 9.22 1.67
N TYR A 119 13.50 8.22 1.41
CA TYR A 119 13.57 6.93 2.08
C TYR A 119 13.46 5.82 1.04
N ALA A 120 13.88 4.61 1.40
CA ALA A 120 13.67 3.45 0.55
C ALA A 120 12.86 2.36 1.24
N VAL A 121 12.07 1.64 0.45
CA VAL A 121 11.21 0.54 0.90
C VAL A 121 11.55 -0.68 0.06
N THR A 122 11.71 -1.83 0.69
CA THR A 122 11.85 -3.11 -0.01
C THR A 122 10.58 -3.93 0.18
N ILE A 123 9.94 -4.26 -0.94
CA ILE A 123 8.71 -5.03 -1.01
C ILE A 123 9.04 -6.42 -1.55
N ARG A 124 8.67 -7.46 -0.81
CA ARG A 124 8.72 -8.84 -1.27
C ARG A 124 7.39 -9.24 -1.87
N GLY A 125 7.40 -9.55 -3.16
CA GLY A 125 6.29 -10.20 -3.85
C GLY A 125 6.47 -11.72 -3.85
N HIS A 126 5.52 -12.45 -3.28
CA HIS A 126 5.46 -13.91 -3.29
C HIS A 126 4.71 -14.40 -4.53
N GLN A 127 5.30 -15.33 -5.26
CA GLN A 127 4.77 -15.91 -6.49
C GLN A 127 3.93 -17.16 -6.20
N ALA A 128 3.04 -17.51 -7.14
CA ALA A 128 2.13 -18.66 -7.01
C ALA A 128 2.84 -20.03 -6.95
N ASP A 129 4.05 -20.13 -7.49
CA ASP A 129 4.92 -21.32 -7.47
C ASP A 129 5.71 -21.47 -6.16
N GLY A 130 5.64 -20.48 -5.26
CA GLY A 130 6.34 -20.45 -4.00
C GLY A 130 7.65 -19.65 -4.00
N ASP A 131 8.08 -19.14 -5.16
CA ASP A 131 9.23 -18.23 -5.24
C ASP A 131 8.85 -16.81 -4.79
N HIS A 132 9.85 -15.93 -4.72
CA HIS A 132 9.63 -14.53 -4.40
C HIS A 132 10.61 -13.62 -5.15
N ALA A 133 10.18 -12.39 -5.37
CA ALA A 133 11.02 -11.31 -5.89
C ALA A 133 10.98 -10.12 -4.93
N ASP A 134 12.14 -9.54 -4.66
CA ASP A 134 12.27 -8.33 -3.84
C ASP A 134 12.42 -7.13 -4.78
N VAL A 135 11.59 -6.10 -4.56
CA VAL A 135 11.56 -4.87 -5.34
C VAL A 135 11.85 -3.70 -4.41
N HIS A 136 12.78 -2.84 -4.82
CA HIS A 136 13.19 -1.67 -4.05
C HIS A 136 12.58 -0.41 -4.64
N PHE A 137 12.02 0.44 -3.79
CA PHE A 137 11.48 1.74 -4.16
C PHE A 137 12.19 2.83 -3.39
N ILE A 138 12.59 3.90 -4.07
CA ILE A 138 13.04 5.14 -3.45
C ILE A 138 11.87 6.13 -3.51
N ARG A 139 11.57 6.73 -2.38
CA ARG A 139 10.38 7.57 -2.17
C ARG A 139 10.81 8.98 -1.80
N HIS A 140 10.07 9.94 -2.34
CA HIS A 140 10.28 11.38 -2.18
C HIS A 140 9.02 11.98 -1.54
N PRO A 141 8.99 12.13 -0.20
CA PRO A 141 7.87 12.71 0.53
C PRO A 141 7.49 14.12 0.05
N SER A 142 8.48 14.91 -0.37
CA SER A 142 8.27 16.31 -0.79
C SER A 142 7.61 16.41 -2.17
N GLU A 143 7.77 15.39 -3.01
CA GLU A 143 7.29 15.38 -4.40
C GLU A 143 5.90 14.73 -4.53
N ASN A 144 5.53 13.81 -3.63
CA ASN A 144 4.26 13.10 -3.67
C ASN A 144 3.61 13.03 -2.27
N PRO A 145 2.38 13.57 -2.09
CA PRO A 145 1.69 13.53 -0.79
C PRO A 145 1.40 12.11 -0.28
N ASP A 146 1.29 11.11 -1.16
CA ASP A 146 1.09 9.72 -0.75
C ASP A 146 2.35 9.17 -0.07
N HIS A 147 3.53 9.51 -0.58
CA HIS A 147 4.81 9.14 0.03
C HIS A 147 4.99 9.83 1.39
N PHE A 148 4.47 11.05 1.53
CA PHE A 148 4.46 11.74 2.80
C PHE A 148 3.62 11.01 3.86
N LEU A 149 2.40 10.62 3.50
CA LEU A 149 1.52 9.86 4.39
C LEU A 149 2.12 8.49 4.72
N GLU A 150 2.71 7.80 3.73
CA GLU A 150 3.46 6.57 3.94
C GLU A 150 4.60 6.76 4.94
N LEU A 151 5.42 7.81 4.81
CA LEU A 151 6.50 8.12 5.74
C LEU A 151 5.98 8.36 7.18
N LEU A 152 4.89 9.11 7.35
CA LEU A 152 4.32 9.32 8.68
C LEU A 152 3.85 8.01 9.32
N ASN A 153 3.24 7.13 8.54
CA ASN A 153 2.80 5.82 9.00
C ASN A 153 3.98 4.94 9.39
N ILE A 154 5.06 4.95 8.59
CA ILE A 154 6.32 4.27 8.93
C ILE A 154 6.87 4.80 10.26
N LEU A 155 6.98 6.12 10.43
CA LEU A 155 7.51 6.71 11.66
C LEU A 155 6.65 6.38 12.88
N ALA A 156 5.32 6.35 12.74
CA ALA A 156 4.42 5.95 13.81
C ALA A 156 4.60 4.47 14.19
N ASP A 157 4.70 3.58 13.20
CA ASP A 157 4.89 2.13 13.40
C ASP A 157 6.23 1.83 14.08
N VAL A 158 7.32 2.48 13.64
CA VAL A 158 8.66 2.34 14.24
C VAL A 158 8.68 2.79 15.71
N ARG A 159 7.87 3.78 16.07
CA ARG A 159 7.72 4.22 17.48
C ARG A 159 6.87 3.27 18.33
N GLY A 160 6.23 2.28 17.73
CA GLY A 160 5.24 1.43 18.39
C GLY A 160 3.94 2.16 18.71
N THR A 161 3.65 3.27 18.00
CA THR A 161 2.38 4.00 18.12
C THR A 161 1.43 3.57 17.00
N PRO A 162 0.13 3.38 17.28
CA PRO A 162 -0.82 3.07 16.22
C PRO A 162 -0.84 4.21 15.19
N GLY A 163 -0.64 3.85 13.92
CA GLY A 163 -0.60 4.80 12.80
C GLY A 163 -1.88 5.62 12.65
N HIS A 164 -1.82 6.68 11.85
CA HIS A 164 -3.00 7.47 11.52
C HIS A 164 -3.81 6.70 10.46
N GLU A 165 -4.98 6.20 10.90
CA GLU A 165 -5.96 5.48 10.09
C GLU A 165 -5.57 4.06 9.67
N SER A 166 -6.41 3.41 8.86
CA SER A 166 -6.27 2.05 8.29
C SER A 166 -5.05 1.88 7.37
N ALA A 167 -3.97 2.56 7.71
CA ALA A 167 -2.69 2.54 7.07
C ALA A 167 -2.16 1.12 7.00
N THR A 168 -1.44 0.84 5.91
CA THR A 168 -0.67 -0.37 5.71
C THR A 168 0.27 -0.52 6.90
N ASN A 169 -0.14 -1.27 7.92
CA ASN A 169 0.78 -1.68 8.97
C ASN A 169 1.91 -2.44 8.28
N PHE A 170 3.15 -2.26 8.72
CA PHE A 170 4.31 -2.97 8.18
C PHE A 170 4.80 -4.05 9.16
N PRO A 171 3.94 -4.99 9.59
CA PRO A 171 4.28 -5.92 10.64
C PRO A 171 5.47 -6.79 10.21
N GLY A 172 6.56 -6.69 10.97
CA GLY A 172 7.77 -7.49 10.75
C GLY A 172 8.76 -6.88 9.74
N ALA A 173 8.50 -5.69 9.20
CA ALA A 173 9.50 -4.99 8.40
C ALA A 173 10.70 -4.59 9.29
N SER A 174 11.91 -4.89 8.83
CA SER A 174 13.12 -4.42 9.53
C SER A 174 13.38 -2.97 9.17
N THR A 175 13.58 -2.12 10.17
CA THR A 175 13.92 -0.71 9.96
C THR A 175 15.42 -0.50 10.10
N HIS A 176 16.00 0.14 9.08
CA HIS A 176 17.42 0.48 8.99
C HIS A 176 17.54 1.99 8.89
N PHE A 177 18.45 2.56 9.66
CA PHE A 177 18.84 3.96 9.51
C PHE A 177 20.15 4.04 8.74
N ILE A 178 20.15 4.79 7.65
CA ILE A 178 21.28 4.97 6.75
C ILE A 178 21.65 6.45 6.64
N SER A 179 22.91 6.74 6.36
CA SER A 179 23.40 8.12 6.27
C SER A 179 22.62 8.92 5.21
N ASP A 180 22.23 10.14 5.54
CA ASP A 180 21.56 11.06 4.60
C ASP A 180 22.37 11.25 3.31
N GLU A 181 23.70 11.26 3.38
CA GLU A 181 24.58 11.39 2.21
C GLU A 181 24.39 10.24 1.22
N LEU A 182 24.04 9.04 1.71
CA LEU A 182 23.80 7.89 0.85
C LEU A 182 22.48 8.04 0.10
N LEU A 183 21.41 8.43 0.79
CA LEU A 183 20.09 8.64 0.20
C LEU A 183 20.05 9.81 -0.80
N ASN A 184 21.00 10.73 -0.72
CA ASN A 184 21.16 11.83 -1.67
C ASN A 184 21.96 11.45 -2.93
N ARG A 185 22.50 10.23 -3.03
CA ARG A 185 23.19 9.73 -4.23
C ARG A 185 22.21 9.37 -5.34
N GLY A 186 22.76 8.94 -6.48
CA GLY A 186 21.97 8.37 -7.57
C GLY A 186 21.24 7.08 -7.16
N PRO A 187 20.08 6.76 -7.75
CA PRO A 187 19.31 5.56 -7.42
C PRO A 187 20.12 4.26 -7.46
N SER A 188 20.98 4.08 -8.46
CA SER A 188 21.83 2.90 -8.60
C SER A 188 22.79 2.69 -7.43
N GLU A 189 23.36 3.77 -6.89
CA GLU A 189 24.26 3.72 -5.73
C GLU A 189 23.51 3.37 -4.45
N ILE A 190 22.31 3.94 -4.28
CA ILE A 190 21.42 3.63 -3.16
C ILE A 190 21.04 2.14 -3.18
N LEU A 191 20.60 1.64 -4.34
CA LEU A 191 20.22 0.24 -4.53
C LEU A 191 21.39 -0.71 -4.29
N ALA A 192 22.59 -0.37 -4.77
CA ALA A 192 23.78 -1.18 -4.53
C ALA A 192 24.12 -1.30 -3.04
N GLU A 193 23.95 -0.22 -2.27
CA GLU A 193 24.15 -0.26 -0.81
C GLU A 193 23.07 -1.06 -0.08
N ILE A 194 21.81 -0.86 -0.46
CA ILE A 194 20.67 -1.59 0.11
C ILE A 194 20.86 -3.09 -0.12
N GLN A 195 21.23 -3.49 -1.34
CA GLN A 195 21.49 -4.88 -1.69
C GLN A 195 22.64 -5.45 -0.85
N ARG A 196 23.76 -4.71 -0.74
CA ARG A 196 24.90 -5.13 0.09
C ARG A 196 24.51 -5.32 1.55
N SER A 197 23.71 -4.39 2.09
CA SER A 197 23.24 -4.44 3.48
C SER A 197 22.27 -5.60 3.72
N ALA A 198 21.38 -5.88 2.75
CA ALA A 198 20.47 -7.01 2.78
C ALA A 198 21.21 -8.36 2.74
N ASP A 199 22.25 -8.46 1.90
CA ASP A 199 23.07 -9.67 1.79
C ASP A 199 23.86 -9.97 3.08
N LEU A 200 24.34 -8.93 3.77
CA LEU A 200 25.01 -9.08 5.07
C LEU A 200 24.06 -9.57 6.18
N GLN A 201 22.78 -9.24 6.08
CA GLN A 201 21.77 -9.66 7.06
C GLN A 201 21.22 -11.06 6.80
N ARG A 202 21.50 -11.65 5.63
CA ARG A 202 21.06 -13.00 5.30
C ARG A 202 21.83 -13.97 6.18
N PRO A 203 21.20 -14.63 7.18
CA PRO A 203 21.91 -15.59 8.02
C PRO A 203 22.47 -16.66 7.09
N SER A 204 23.77 -16.94 7.20
CA SER A 204 24.45 -17.95 6.40
C SER A 204 23.67 -19.25 6.57
N ARG A 205 22.84 -19.61 5.56
CA ARG A 205 22.06 -20.84 5.58
C ARG A 205 23.05 -21.97 5.71
N THR A 206 23.18 -22.49 6.92
CA THR A 206 24.00 -23.63 7.21
C THR A 206 23.24 -24.79 6.59
N LEU A 207 23.67 -25.23 5.41
CA LEU A 207 23.13 -26.41 4.74
C LEU A 207 23.22 -27.56 5.74
N ARG A 208 22.07 -28.04 6.21
CA ARG A 208 21.93 -29.28 6.98
C ARG A 208 21.53 -30.40 6.05
#